data_AF-A0A2D4M8M9-F1
#
_entry.id   AF-A0A2D4M8M9-F1
#
_cell.length_a   1.000
_cell.length_b   1.000
_cell.length_c   1.000
_cell.angle_alpha   90.00
_cell.angle_beta   90.00
_cell.angle_gamma   90.00
#
_symmetry.space_group_name_H-M   'P 1'
#
loop_
_entity.id
_entity.type
_entity.pdbx_description
1 polymer ?
#
loop_
_entity_poly.entity_id
_entity_poly.type
_entity_poly.pdbx_seq_one_letter_code
_entity_poly.pdbx_strand_id
1 'polypeptide(L)'
;MGTIQAPTVSAKTIAEQLAEKINAKLNYVPIEKQEEDKQEGQNESFKRYEEELEINDFPQTARWKVTSKEALHRISEYSEAAITIRGTYFPPGKEPKEGERKIYLAIESANELAVQKAKAEITRLIKEELIRLQNSYQPTNKGRYKVL
;
A
#
# COMPACT_ATOMS: atom_id res chain seq x y z
N MET A 1 63.17 -39.65 18.91
CA MET A 1 62.38 -38.96 17.87
C MET A 1 61.09 -38.47 18.52
N GLY A 2 61.05 -37.23 19.00
CA GLY A 2 59.87 -36.65 19.66
C GLY A 2 59.61 -35.27 19.08
N THR A 3 58.57 -35.14 18.27
CA THR A 3 58.13 -33.87 17.68
C THR A 3 57.11 -33.22 18.60
N ILE A 4 57.47 -32.07 19.18
CA ILE A 4 56.61 -31.27 20.05
C ILE A 4 55.70 -30.40 19.17
N GLN A 5 54.41 -30.43 19.48
CA GLN A 5 53.31 -29.74 18.83
C GLN A 5 53.35 -28.24 19.16
N ALA A 6 53.20 -27.37 18.15
CA ALA A 6 53.09 -25.92 18.33
C ALA A 6 51.61 -25.48 18.27
N PRO A 7 51.15 -24.58 19.16
CA PRO A 7 49.77 -24.11 19.17
C PRO A 7 49.52 -23.08 18.06
N THR A 8 48.41 -23.26 17.32
CA THR A 8 47.88 -22.28 16.37
C THR A 8 47.19 -21.15 17.12
N VAL A 9 47.83 -20.00 17.28
CA VAL A 9 47.15 -18.77 17.72
C VAL A 9 47.37 -17.66 16.70
N SER A 10 46.25 -17.38 16.03
CA SER A 10 45.91 -16.36 15.03
C SER A 10 46.79 -15.10 15.00
N ALA A 11 47.30 -14.78 13.81
CA ALA A 11 47.99 -13.54 13.50
C ALA A 11 46.99 -12.35 13.49
N LYS A 12 46.61 -11.86 14.67
CA LYS A 12 45.99 -10.53 14.77
C LYS A 12 47.07 -9.48 14.68
N THR A 13 47.00 -8.66 13.65
CA THR A 13 48.03 -7.65 13.37
C THR A 13 47.94 -6.55 14.43
N ILE A 14 49.07 -5.90 14.77
CA ILE A 14 49.13 -4.78 15.75
C ILE A 14 48.09 -3.68 15.43
N ALA A 15 47.74 -3.53 14.15
CA ALA A 15 46.70 -2.63 13.66
C ALA A 15 45.30 -2.97 14.22
N GLU A 16 44.92 -4.24 14.28
CA GLU A 16 43.62 -4.66 14.83
C GLU A 16 43.57 -4.41 16.35
N GLN A 17 44.65 -4.72 17.06
CA GLN A 17 44.71 -4.53 18.51
C GLN A 17 44.66 -3.04 18.91
N LEU A 18 45.27 -2.16 18.11
CA LEU A 18 45.18 -0.72 18.31
C LEU A 18 43.79 -0.17 17.97
N ALA A 19 43.18 -0.67 16.88
CA ALA A 19 41.82 -0.31 16.50
C ALA A 19 40.80 -0.71 17.57
N GLU A 20 40.88 -1.92 18.12
CA GLU A 20 40.03 -2.37 19.23
C GLU A 20 40.19 -1.49 20.47
N LYS A 21 41.43 -1.10 20.80
CA LYS A 21 41.72 -0.26 21.98
C LYS A 21 41.25 1.19 21.81
N ILE A 22 41.30 1.73 20.60
CA ILE A 22 40.75 3.05 20.27
C ILE A 22 39.21 2.99 20.31
N ASN A 23 38.60 1.94 19.74
CA ASN A 23 37.15 1.74 19.77
C ASN A 23 36.61 1.66 21.20
N ALA A 24 37.26 0.89 22.08
CA ALA A 24 36.86 0.75 23.47
C ALA A 24 37.01 2.04 24.29
N LYS A 25 37.95 2.92 23.93
CA LYS A 25 38.20 4.17 24.65
C LYS A 25 37.32 5.33 24.17
N LEU A 26 36.81 5.28 22.95
CA LEU A 26 35.95 6.32 22.38
C LEU A 26 34.44 6.02 22.43
N ASN A 27 34.01 4.85 22.94
CA ASN A 27 32.62 4.39 22.80
C ASN A 27 32.09 4.57 21.35
N TYR A 28 32.98 4.39 20.38
CA TYR A 28 32.72 4.62 18.97
C TYR A 28 32.01 3.39 18.41
N VAL A 29 30.73 3.56 18.07
CA VAL A 29 29.96 2.55 17.34
C VAL A 29 30.25 2.74 15.85
N PRO A 30 30.74 1.73 15.13
CA PRO A 30 31.00 1.83 13.69
C PRO A 30 29.72 2.22 12.96
N ILE A 31 29.86 3.15 12.00
CA ILE A 31 28.74 3.76 11.27
C ILE A 31 27.94 2.70 10.48
N GLU A 32 28.56 1.59 10.05
CA GLU A 32 27.84 0.45 9.44
C GLU A 32 26.81 -0.17 10.41
N LYS A 33 27.11 -0.29 11.71
CA LYS A 33 26.11 -0.70 12.71
C LYS A 33 25.10 0.40 13.02
N GLN A 34 25.44 1.68 12.81
CA GLN A 34 24.45 2.76 12.88
C GLN A 34 23.55 2.82 11.64
N GLU A 35 23.96 2.23 10.50
CA GLU A 35 23.15 2.13 9.29
C GLU A 35 22.20 0.93 9.33
N GLU A 36 22.62 -0.19 9.96
CA GLU A 36 21.70 -1.29 10.30
C GLU A 36 20.68 -0.85 11.38
N ASP A 37 21.10 -0.11 12.41
CA ASP A 37 20.19 0.42 13.45
C ASP A 37 19.33 1.61 12.95
N LYS A 38 19.76 2.34 11.91
CA LYS A 38 18.92 3.37 11.26
C LYS A 38 17.78 2.79 10.42
N GLN A 39 17.77 1.49 10.14
CA GLN A 39 16.60 0.82 9.57
C GLN A 39 15.64 0.28 10.64
N GLU A 40 16.04 0.21 11.90
CA GLU A 40 15.19 -0.26 13.01
C GLU A 40 14.79 0.85 14.01
N GLY A 41 15.42 2.03 13.95
CA GLY A 41 15.18 3.18 14.83
C GLY A 41 13.98 4.10 14.53
N GLN A 42 13.02 3.70 13.68
CA GLN A 42 11.71 4.37 13.54
C GLN A 42 10.54 3.37 13.60
N ASN A 43 10.66 2.36 14.45
CA ASN A 43 9.58 1.44 14.79
C ASN A 43 8.90 1.85 16.12
N GLU A 44 8.54 3.13 16.26
CA GLU A 44 7.28 3.37 16.97
C GLU A 44 6.21 2.79 16.06
N SER A 45 5.67 1.64 16.46
CA SER A 45 4.68 0.86 15.76
C SER A 45 3.38 1.68 15.55
N PHE A 46 3.40 2.66 14.67
CA PHE A 46 2.18 3.13 14.03
C PHE A 46 1.74 1.98 13.14
N LYS A 47 1.00 1.04 13.73
CA LYS A 47 0.35 -0.05 13.03
C LYS A 47 -0.49 0.57 11.92
N ARG A 48 0.01 0.51 10.69
CA ARG A 48 -0.72 0.95 9.51
C ARG A 48 -1.69 -0.15 9.14
N TYR A 49 -2.94 0.25 8.95
CA TYR A 49 -4.02 -0.58 8.48
C TYR A 49 -4.15 -0.34 6.99
N GLU A 50 -4.17 -1.42 6.23
CA GLU A 50 -4.32 -1.42 4.79
C GLU A 50 -5.55 -2.23 4.42
N GLU A 51 -6.37 -1.70 3.51
CA GLU A 51 -7.53 -2.41 2.99
C GLU A 51 -7.67 -2.18 1.49
N GLU A 52 -8.01 -3.23 0.76
CA GLU A 52 -8.19 -3.18 -0.70
C GLU A 52 -9.67 -3.37 -1.03
N LEU A 53 -10.22 -2.49 -1.86
CA LEU A 53 -11.57 -2.58 -2.37
C LEU A 53 -11.56 -2.71 -3.89
N GLU A 54 -11.89 -3.90 -4.41
CA GLU A 54 -12.04 -4.11 -5.84
C GLU A 54 -13.28 -3.36 -6.37
N ILE A 55 -13.08 -2.56 -7.43
CA ILE A 55 -14.16 -1.77 -8.05
C ILE A 55 -14.45 -2.18 -9.50
N ASN A 56 -13.85 -3.28 -9.95
CA ASN A 56 -13.94 -3.75 -11.32
C ASN A 56 -15.38 -4.10 -11.72
N ASP A 57 -16.10 -4.80 -10.84
CA ASP A 57 -17.41 -5.36 -11.15
C ASP A 57 -18.56 -4.33 -11.05
N PHE A 58 -18.26 -3.10 -10.62
CA PHE A 58 -19.22 -2.00 -10.65
C PHE A 58 -19.37 -1.41 -12.05
N PRO A 59 -20.56 -0.89 -12.41
CA PRO A 59 -20.77 -0.24 -13.69
C PRO A 59 -19.84 0.97 -13.87
N GLN A 60 -19.57 1.31 -15.13
CA GLN A 60 -18.62 2.36 -15.50
C GLN A 60 -18.89 3.71 -14.81
N THR A 61 -20.16 4.10 -14.67
CA THR A 61 -20.55 5.35 -14.01
C THR A 61 -20.16 5.36 -12.53
N ALA A 62 -20.43 4.28 -11.79
CA ALA A 62 -20.04 4.15 -10.39
C ALA A 62 -18.51 4.11 -10.24
N ARG A 63 -17.82 3.39 -11.13
CA ARG A 63 -16.36 3.33 -11.15
C ARG A 63 -15.75 4.72 -11.35
N TRP A 64 -16.19 5.46 -12.37
CA TRP A 64 -15.70 6.81 -12.64
C TRP A 64 -16.02 7.80 -11.52
N LYS A 65 -17.18 7.64 -10.87
CA LYS A 65 -17.57 8.47 -9.73
C LYS A 65 -16.60 8.28 -8.56
N VAL A 66 -16.32 7.04 -8.16
CA VAL A 66 -15.44 6.75 -7.02
C VAL A 66 -13.96 7.03 -7.32
N THR A 67 -13.52 6.88 -8.57
CA THR A 67 -12.14 7.21 -8.98
C THR A 67 -11.96 8.68 -9.33
N SER A 68 -12.98 9.53 -9.16
CA SER A 68 -12.85 10.96 -9.45
C SER A 68 -11.98 11.66 -8.41
N LYS A 69 -11.14 12.62 -8.84
CA LYS A 69 -10.28 13.38 -7.93
C LYS A 69 -11.07 14.01 -6.78
N GLU A 70 -12.24 14.55 -7.07
CA GLU A 70 -13.13 15.17 -6.08
C GLU A 70 -13.65 14.15 -5.05
N ALA A 71 -14.08 12.96 -5.48
CA ALA A 71 -14.54 11.93 -4.56
C ALA A 71 -13.40 11.41 -3.69
N LEU A 72 -12.24 11.11 -4.28
CA LEU A 72 -11.07 10.63 -3.54
C LEU A 72 -10.62 11.66 -2.50
N HIS A 73 -10.58 12.94 -2.86
CA HIS A 73 -10.20 14.01 -1.95
C HIS A 73 -11.20 14.12 -0.79
N ARG A 74 -12.51 14.19 -1.09
CA ARG A 74 -13.56 14.27 -0.08
C ARG A 74 -13.50 13.11 0.91
N ILE A 75 -13.34 11.89 0.40
CA ILE A 75 -13.30 10.69 1.25
C ILE A 75 -12.02 10.70 2.08
N SER A 76 -10.88 11.07 1.50
CA SER A 76 -9.60 11.17 2.20
C SER A 76 -9.67 12.20 3.34
N GLU A 77 -10.26 13.37 3.11
CA GLU A 77 -10.47 14.39 4.14
C GLU A 77 -11.44 13.92 5.24
N TYR A 78 -12.54 13.25 4.87
CA TYR A 78 -13.54 12.77 5.83
C TYR A 78 -13.01 11.64 6.72
N SER A 79 -12.21 10.74 6.14
CA SER A 79 -11.77 9.52 6.80
C SER A 79 -10.38 9.60 7.40
N GLU A 80 -9.57 10.61 7.03
CA GLU A 80 -8.15 10.69 7.39
C GLU A 80 -7.36 9.45 6.92
N ALA A 81 -7.79 8.88 5.79
CA ALA A 81 -7.12 7.77 5.12
C ALA A 81 -6.58 8.20 3.76
N ALA A 82 -5.42 7.67 3.40
CA ALA A 82 -4.89 7.82 2.05
C ALA A 82 -5.53 6.76 1.15
N ILE A 83 -5.96 7.19 -0.04
CA ILE A 83 -6.66 6.35 -1.00
C ILE A 83 -5.91 6.41 -2.32
N THR A 84 -5.50 5.25 -2.82
CA THR A 84 -4.74 5.11 -4.06
C THR A 84 -5.49 4.20 -5.03
N ILE A 85 -5.58 4.59 -6.30
CA ILE A 85 -6.12 3.71 -7.35
C ILE A 85 -4.99 2.81 -7.85
N ARG A 86 -5.21 1.50 -7.84
CA ARG A 86 -4.25 0.50 -8.33
C ARG A 86 -4.93 -0.50 -9.27
N GLY A 87 -4.13 -1.17 -10.10
CA GLY A 87 -4.62 -2.14 -11.08
C GLY A 87 -5.22 -1.51 -12.35
N THR A 88 -5.76 -2.36 -13.21
CA THR A 88 -6.34 -1.97 -14.51
C THR A 88 -7.75 -2.53 -14.66
N TYR A 89 -8.59 -1.88 -15.47
CA TYR A 89 -9.96 -2.38 -15.69
C TYR A 89 -9.95 -3.63 -16.56
N PHE A 90 -10.62 -4.69 -16.10
CA PHE A 90 -10.87 -5.90 -16.88
C PHE A 90 -12.36 -6.02 -17.18
N PRO A 91 -12.74 -6.20 -18.46
CA PRO A 91 -14.12 -6.41 -18.81
C PRO A 91 -14.67 -7.70 -18.16
N PRO A 92 -15.98 -7.74 -17.85
CA PRO A 92 -16.58 -8.92 -17.24
C PRO A 92 -16.34 -10.16 -18.12
N GLY A 93 -15.93 -11.27 -17.50
CA GLY A 93 -15.59 -12.52 -18.18
C GLY A 93 -14.16 -12.60 -18.72
N LYS A 94 -13.33 -11.56 -18.58
CA LYS A 94 -11.88 -11.68 -18.73
C LYS A 94 -11.23 -11.79 -17.36
N GLU A 95 -10.45 -12.84 -17.17
CA GLU A 95 -9.60 -13.00 -16.01
C GLU A 95 -8.30 -12.20 -16.18
N PRO A 96 -7.77 -11.60 -15.10
CA PRO A 96 -6.46 -10.97 -15.14
C PRO A 96 -5.38 -12.00 -15.49
N LYS A 97 -4.42 -11.61 -16.34
CA LYS A 97 -3.25 -12.45 -16.63
C LYS A 97 -2.31 -12.48 -15.43
N GLU A 98 -1.42 -13.48 -15.40
CA GLU A 98 -0.39 -13.63 -14.36
C GLU A 98 0.42 -12.33 -14.23
N GLY A 99 0.31 -11.68 -13.06
CA GLY A 99 0.98 -10.41 -12.75
C GLY A 99 0.13 -9.14 -12.89
N GLU A 100 -1.07 -9.19 -13.49
CA GLU A 100 -1.99 -8.05 -13.52
C GLU A 100 -3.09 -8.20 -12.44
N ARG A 101 -3.56 -7.08 -11.89
CA ARG A 101 -4.67 -7.06 -10.91
C ARG A 101 -5.80 -6.21 -11.44
N LYS A 102 -7.03 -6.66 -11.21
CA LYS A 102 -8.24 -5.89 -11.48
C LYS A 102 -8.22 -4.55 -10.74
N ILE A 103 -8.83 -3.52 -11.31
CA ILE A 103 -8.85 -2.18 -10.72
C ILE A 103 -9.46 -2.20 -9.31
N TYR A 104 -8.71 -1.63 -8.38
CA TYR A 104 -9.06 -1.57 -6.96
C TYR A 104 -8.61 -0.26 -6.33
N LEU A 105 -9.23 0.07 -5.20
CA LEU A 105 -8.84 1.19 -4.34
C LEU A 105 -8.08 0.62 -3.15
N ALA A 106 -6.83 1.05 -2.97
CA ALA A 106 -6.03 0.78 -1.78
C ALA A 106 -6.27 1.90 -0.78
N ILE A 107 -6.67 1.54 0.43
CA ILE A 107 -6.96 2.45 1.54
C ILE A 107 -5.92 2.17 2.62
N GLU A 108 -5.16 3.17 3.01
CA GLU A 108 -4.11 3.05 4.01
C GLU A 108 -4.27 4.16 5.07
N SER A 109 -4.17 3.80 6.36
CA SER A 109 -4.19 4.76 7.46
C SER A 109 -3.50 4.21 8.70
N ALA A 110 -3.12 5.07 9.64
CA ALA A 110 -2.59 4.68 10.95
C ALA A 110 -3.69 4.19 11.92
N ASN A 111 -4.98 4.31 11.54
CA ASN A 111 -6.12 3.93 12.38
C ASN A 111 -7.08 3.00 11.61
N GLU A 112 -7.45 1.89 12.22
CA GLU A 112 -8.42 0.95 11.63
C GLU A 112 -9.79 1.61 11.40
N LEU A 113 -10.22 2.48 12.32
CA LEU A 113 -11.49 3.18 12.20
C LEU A 113 -11.50 4.13 11.00
N ALA A 114 -10.36 4.75 10.68
CA ALA A 114 -10.21 5.59 9.49
C ALA A 114 -10.39 4.78 8.21
N VAL A 115 -9.76 3.59 8.14
CA VAL A 115 -9.92 2.66 7.00
C VAL A 115 -11.38 2.21 6.85
N GLN A 116 -12.03 1.84 7.95
CA GLN A 116 -13.45 1.44 7.93
C GLN A 116 -14.37 2.57 7.49
N LYS A 117 -14.13 3.81 7.96
CA LYS A 117 -14.88 5.01 7.53
C LYS A 117 -14.72 5.25 6.03
N ALA A 118 -13.49 5.19 5.50
CA ALA A 118 -13.22 5.35 4.09
C ALA A 118 -13.96 4.29 3.25
N LYS A 119 -13.86 3.02 3.63
CA LYS A 119 -14.55 1.91 2.96
C LYS A 119 -16.06 2.07 2.98
N ALA A 120 -16.63 2.48 4.10
CA ALA A 120 -18.06 2.73 4.24
C ALA A 120 -18.51 3.85 3.29
N GLU A 121 -17.78 4.96 3.23
CA GLU A 121 -18.13 6.09 2.38
C GLU A 121 -17.96 5.76 0.88
N ILE A 122 -16.89 5.06 0.51
CA ILE A 122 -16.72 4.54 -0.86
C ILE A 122 -17.90 3.65 -1.25
N THR A 123 -18.28 2.72 -0.38
CA THR A 123 -19.40 1.82 -0.62
C THR A 123 -20.72 2.58 -0.72
N ARG A 124 -20.92 3.63 0.10
CA ARG A 124 -22.08 4.51 0.06
C ARG A 124 -22.19 5.21 -1.30
N LEU A 125 -21.09 5.78 -1.76
CA LEU A 125 -21.01 6.52 -3.02
C LEU A 125 -21.27 5.62 -4.24
N ILE A 126 -20.77 4.38 -4.21
CA ILE A 126 -21.09 3.37 -5.23
C ILE A 126 -22.58 3.04 -5.20
N LYS A 127 -23.16 2.77 -4.03
CA LYS A 127 -24.59 2.47 -3.87
C LYS A 127 -25.48 3.61 -4.36
N GLU A 128 -25.13 4.86 -4.06
CA GLU A 128 -25.86 6.04 -4.53
C GLU A 128 -25.88 6.10 -6.06
N GLU A 129 -24.75 5.85 -6.73
CA GLU A 129 -24.72 5.80 -8.20
C GLU A 129 -25.49 4.62 -8.77
N LEU A 130 -25.48 3.44 -8.11
CA LEU A 130 -26.28 2.30 -8.52
C LEU A 130 -27.79 2.59 -8.44
N ILE A 131 -28.25 3.20 -7.35
CA ILE A 131 -29.65 3.61 -7.18
C ILE A 131 -30.02 4.67 -8.23
N ARG A 132 -29.14 5.63 -8.50
CA ARG A 132 -29.35 6.65 -9.52
C ARG A 132 -29.52 6.03 -10.91
N LEU A 133 -28.69 5.05 -11.26
CA LEU A 133 -28.79 4.31 -12.51
C LEU A 133 -30.14 3.57 -12.62
N GLN A 134 -30.57 2.90 -11.56
CA GLN A 134 -31.85 2.20 -11.54
C GLN A 134 -33.03 3.16 -11.75
N ASN A 135 -33.02 4.32 -11.09
CA ASN A 135 -34.06 5.33 -11.24
C ASN A 135 -34.06 6.01 -12.63
N SER A 136 -32.87 6.20 -13.21
CA SER A 136 -32.75 6.75 -14.58
C SER A 136 -33.24 5.80 -15.68
N TYR A 137 -33.42 4.51 -15.37
CA TYR A 137 -33.92 3.49 -16.29
C TYR A 137 -35.45 3.49 -16.42
N GLN A 138 -36.15 4.55 -15.99
CA GLN A 138 -37.51 4.79 -16.48
C GLN A 138 -37.42 5.04 -18.00
N PRO A 139 -38.04 4.19 -18.85
CA PRO A 139 -38.01 4.40 -20.27
C PRO A 139 -38.79 5.67 -20.59
N THR A 140 -38.09 6.79 -20.75
CA THR A 140 -38.63 7.92 -21.49
C THR A 140 -38.77 7.42 -22.92
N ASN A 141 -40.02 7.14 -23.27
CA ASN A 141 -40.51 6.67 -24.55
C ASN A 141 -40.15 7.70 -25.63
N LYS A 142 -38.89 7.75 -26.05
CA LYS A 142 -38.43 8.58 -27.17
C LYS A 142 -38.67 7.78 -28.44
N GLY A 143 -39.88 8.01 -28.98
CA GLY A 143 -40.31 7.53 -30.29
C GLY A 143 -39.20 7.74 -31.33
N ARG A 144 -38.71 6.63 -31.87
CA ARG A 144 -37.77 6.63 -32.98
C ARG A 144 -38.55 7.00 -34.24
N TYR A 145 -38.26 8.17 -34.82
CA TYR A 145 -38.74 8.54 -36.14
C TYR A 145 -38.29 7.48 -37.16
N LYS A 146 -39.26 6.89 -37.87
CA LYS A 146 -39.06 6.11 -39.09
C LYS A 146 -39.09 7.09 -40.26
N VAL A 147 -37.97 7.30 -40.92
CA VAL A 147 -37.95 7.96 -42.24
C VAL A 147 -38.29 6.91 -43.29
N LEU A 148 -39.29 7.24 -44.12
CA LEU A 148 -39.73 6.49 -45.30
C LEU A 148 -38.71 6.64 -46.44
#